data_AF-A0A382VH09-F1
#
_entry.id   AF-A0A382VH09-F1
#
_cell.length_a   1.000
_cell.length_b   1.000
_cell.length_c   1.000
_cell.angle_alpha   90.00
_cell.angle_beta   90.00
_cell.angle_gamma   90.00
#
_symmetry.space_group_name_H-M   'P 1'
#
loop_
_entity.id
_entity.type
_entity.pdbx_description
1 polymer ?
#
loop_
_entity_poly.entity_id
_entity_poly.type
_entity_poly.pdbx_seq_one_letter_code
_entity_poly.pdbx_strand_id
1 'polypeptide(L)'
;MRIGVPKEIKVHEYRVGLVPASVRELVHNGHEVIVERDAGVGVGFEDADYAAIGAEILPAAEDVFKTADMIIKVKEPQVTEISMLRPDQILFTYLHLAAEPDQTQGLVDSGCIGIAYETVTNDRGGLPLLAPMSEVAGRMSIQVGALCLEKEKGGMGILLGGVPGVPV
;
A
#
# COMPACT_ATOMS: atom_id res chain seq x y z
N MET A 1 -4.09 -20.88 4.68
CA MET A 1 -4.94 -20.03 3.80
C MET A 1 -4.10 -19.48 2.66
N ARG A 2 -4.76 -19.07 1.60
CA ARG A 2 -4.17 -18.50 0.39
C ARG A 2 -4.23 -16.97 0.44
N ILE A 3 -3.07 -16.32 0.46
CA ILE A 3 -2.91 -14.88 0.63
C ILE A 3 -2.46 -14.27 -0.70
N GLY A 4 -3.22 -13.31 -1.22
CA GLY A 4 -2.98 -12.65 -2.49
C GLY A 4 -2.39 -11.25 -2.34
N VAL A 5 -1.41 -10.94 -3.19
CA VAL A 5 -0.74 -9.63 -3.27
C VAL A 5 -0.86 -9.13 -4.72
N PRO A 6 -1.95 -8.42 -5.06
CA PRO A 6 -2.08 -7.80 -6.37
C PRO A 6 -1.14 -6.60 -6.50
N LYS A 7 -0.84 -6.22 -7.74
CA LYS A 7 -0.09 -5.01 -8.06
C LYS A 7 -0.93 -3.78 -7.73
N GLU A 8 -0.29 -2.75 -7.18
CA GLU A 8 -0.98 -1.48 -6.98
C GLU A 8 -1.21 -0.76 -8.31
N ILE A 9 -2.46 -0.34 -8.54
CA ILE A 9 -2.88 0.34 -9.78
C ILE A 9 -3.22 1.81 -9.58
N LYS A 10 -3.21 2.31 -8.33
CA LYS A 10 -3.41 3.73 -8.07
C LYS A 10 -2.24 4.53 -8.63
N VAL A 11 -2.55 5.65 -9.28
CA VAL A 11 -1.54 6.52 -9.91
C VAL A 11 -0.49 6.94 -8.88
N HIS A 12 0.79 6.78 -9.23
CA HIS A 12 1.96 7.06 -8.38
C HIS A 12 2.02 6.23 -7.08
N GLU A 13 1.35 5.09 -7.00
CA GLU A 13 1.59 4.09 -5.98
C GLU A 13 2.66 3.10 -6.48
N TYR A 14 3.80 3.08 -5.80
CA TYR A 14 4.93 2.21 -6.15
C TYR A 14 5.18 1.13 -5.10
N ARG A 15 4.51 1.20 -3.94
CA ARG A 15 4.63 0.20 -2.89
C ARG A 15 3.88 -1.08 -3.25
N VAL A 16 4.09 -2.11 -2.46
CA VAL A 16 3.46 -3.44 -2.61
C VAL A 16 2.95 -3.91 -1.25
N GLY A 17 1.85 -4.67 -1.23
CA GLY A 17 1.21 -5.12 0.00
C GLY A 17 2.13 -5.99 0.87
N LEU A 18 2.96 -6.83 0.26
CA LEU A 18 3.97 -7.63 0.95
C LEU A 18 5.30 -7.62 0.17
N VAL A 19 6.39 -7.42 0.90
CA VAL A 19 7.77 -7.59 0.39
C VAL A 19 8.24 -9.04 0.59
N PRO A 20 9.29 -9.50 -0.11
CA PRO A 20 9.77 -10.89 -0.01
C PRO A 20 10.05 -11.35 1.42
N ALA A 21 10.55 -10.48 2.30
CA ALA A 21 10.77 -10.83 3.71
C ALA A 21 9.46 -11.23 4.42
N SER A 22 8.36 -10.50 4.20
CA SER A 22 7.05 -10.80 4.77
C SER A 22 6.42 -12.05 4.16
N VAL A 23 6.58 -12.23 2.84
CA VAL A 23 6.12 -13.43 2.13
C VAL A 23 6.79 -14.69 2.67
N ARG A 24 8.11 -14.64 2.90
CA ARG A 24 8.87 -15.75 3.46
C ARG A 24 8.31 -16.21 4.81
N GLU A 25 7.95 -15.27 5.67
CA GLU A 25 7.37 -15.58 6.98
C GLU A 25 6.01 -16.26 6.86
N LEU A 26 5.15 -15.79 5.95
CA LEU A 26 3.84 -16.42 5.70
C LEU A 26 3.98 -17.84 5.15
N VAL A 27 4.86 -18.03 4.16
CA VAL A 27 5.16 -19.36 3.61
C VAL A 27 5.73 -20.28 4.69
N HIS A 28 6.64 -19.78 5.54
CA HIS A 28 7.20 -20.53 6.67
C HIS A 28 6.11 -21.01 7.65
N ASN A 29 5.09 -20.20 7.89
CA ASN A 29 3.94 -20.54 8.75
C ASN A 29 2.86 -21.39 8.03
N GLY A 30 3.14 -21.91 6.82
CA GLY A 30 2.27 -22.84 6.10
C GLY A 30 1.14 -22.18 5.30
N HIS A 31 1.25 -20.87 5.02
CA HIS A 31 0.34 -20.18 4.11
C HIS A 31 0.80 -20.30 2.66
N GLU A 32 -0.16 -20.33 1.74
CA GLU A 32 0.13 -20.18 0.31
C GLU A 32 0.12 -18.68 -0.01
N VAL A 33 1.17 -18.17 -0.63
CA VAL A 33 1.21 -16.76 -1.06
C VAL A 33 1.21 -16.70 -2.58
N ILE A 34 0.26 -15.97 -3.14
CA ILE A 34 0.18 -15.68 -4.56
C ILE A 34 0.43 -14.19 -4.80
N VAL A 35 1.28 -13.88 -5.77
CA VAL A 35 1.69 -12.50 -6.08
C VAL A 35 1.41 -12.24 -7.55
N GLU A 36 0.81 -11.10 -7.87
CA GLU A 36 0.66 -10.68 -9.26
C GLU A 36 2.04 -10.38 -9.86
N ARG A 37 2.25 -10.77 -11.12
CA ARG A 37 3.41 -10.40 -11.91
C ARG A 37 3.71 -8.90 -11.81
N ASP A 38 4.99 -8.58 -11.62
CA ASP A 38 5.52 -7.23 -11.51
C ASP A 38 4.97 -6.41 -10.32
N ALA A 39 4.30 -7.02 -9.34
CA ALA A 39 3.73 -6.28 -8.21
C ALA A 39 4.81 -5.61 -7.33
N GLY A 40 5.98 -6.22 -7.19
CA GLY A 40 7.08 -5.71 -6.37
C GLY A 40 8.06 -4.79 -7.09
N VAL A 41 7.96 -4.62 -8.42
CA VAL A 41 8.98 -3.90 -9.22
C VAL A 41 9.14 -2.45 -8.75
N GLY A 42 8.05 -1.80 -8.33
CA GLY A 42 8.07 -0.42 -7.84
C GLY A 42 8.91 -0.20 -6.56
N VAL A 43 9.16 -1.26 -5.79
CA VAL A 43 10.03 -1.25 -4.60
C VAL A 43 11.35 -2.01 -4.82
N GLY A 44 11.65 -2.41 -6.06
CA GLY A 44 12.91 -3.04 -6.43
C GLY A 44 12.97 -4.56 -6.19
N PHE A 45 11.83 -5.25 -6.17
CA PHE A 45 11.77 -6.72 -6.14
C PHE A 45 11.21 -7.27 -7.44
N GLU A 46 11.92 -8.22 -8.04
CA GLU A 46 11.47 -8.93 -9.23
C GLU A 46 10.61 -10.14 -8.85
N ASP A 47 9.81 -10.65 -9.78
CA ASP A 47 9.01 -11.88 -9.59
C ASP A 47 9.85 -13.06 -9.11
N ALA A 48 11.11 -13.15 -9.56
CA ALA A 48 12.05 -14.18 -9.15
C ALA A 48 12.37 -14.13 -7.65
N ASP A 49 12.38 -12.96 -7.03
CA ASP A 49 12.63 -12.79 -5.59
C ASP A 49 11.49 -13.39 -4.75
N TYR A 50 10.26 -13.26 -5.24
CA TYR A 50 9.06 -13.86 -4.62
C TYR A 50 8.99 -15.37 -4.89
N ALA A 51 9.25 -15.81 -6.13
CA ALA A 51 9.24 -17.23 -6.48
C ALA A 51 10.31 -18.03 -5.71
N ALA A 52 11.50 -17.45 -5.51
CA ALA A 52 12.61 -18.10 -4.79
C ALA A 52 12.30 -18.41 -3.31
N ILE A 53 11.28 -17.77 -2.73
CA ILE A 53 10.84 -17.98 -1.34
C ILE A 53 9.49 -18.69 -1.24
N GLY A 54 9.01 -19.27 -2.34
CA GLY A 54 7.82 -20.13 -2.36
C GLY A 54 6.49 -19.42 -2.62
N ALA A 55 6.50 -18.15 -3.06
CA ALA A 55 5.31 -17.54 -3.61
C ALA A 55 5.04 -18.04 -5.04
N GLU A 56 3.77 -18.23 -5.38
CA GLU A 56 3.32 -18.50 -6.75
C GLU A 56 3.04 -17.16 -7.45
N ILE A 57 3.59 -16.99 -8.66
CA ILE A 57 3.40 -15.77 -9.46
C ILE A 57 2.25 -15.97 -10.43
N LEU A 58 1.21 -15.14 -10.33
CA LEU A 58 0.05 -15.17 -11.21
C LEU A 58 0.13 -14.03 -12.24
N PRO A 59 -0.36 -14.25 -13.48
CA PRO A 59 -0.12 -13.31 -14.57
C PRO A 59 -0.98 -12.05 -14.50
N ALA A 60 -2.10 -12.06 -13.76
CA ALA A 60 -3.05 -10.97 -13.71
C ALA A 60 -3.72 -10.83 -12.34
N ALA A 61 -4.19 -9.61 -12.03
CA ALA A 61 -4.92 -9.31 -10.81
C ALA A 61 -6.15 -10.21 -10.63
N GLU A 62 -6.90 -10.47 -11.70
CA GLU A 62 -8.10 -11.31 -11.68
C GLU A 62 -7.81 -12.71 -11.12
N ASP A 63 -6.66 -13.29 -11.45
CA ASP A 63 -6.25 -14.61 -10.97
C ASP A 63 -5.94 -14.60 -9.46
N VAL A 64 -5.30 -13.52 -9.00
CA VAL A 64 -5.02 -13.29 -7.57
C VAL A 64 -6.31 -13.11 -6.81
N PHE A 65 -7.17 -12.18 -7.24
CA PHE A 65 -8.44 -11.92 -6.59
C PHE A 65 -9.25 -13.21 -6.54
N LYS A 66 -9.48 -13.89 -7.67
CA LYS A 66 -10.32 -15.10 -7.79
C LYS A 66 -9.95 -16.24 -6.85
N THR A 67 -8.66 -16.40 -6.51
CA THR A 67 -8.18 -17.58 -5.76
C THR A 67 -7.76 -17.29 -4.32
N ALA A 68 -7.46 -16.05 -3.94
CA ALA A 68 -7.06 -15.71 -2.58
C ALA A 68 -8.23 -15.76 -1.58
N ASP A 69 -7.97 -16.28 -0.39
CA ASP A 69 -8.85 -16.13 0.78
C ASP A 69 -8.72 -14.72 1.37
N MET A 70 -7.51 -14.14 1.31
CA MET A 70 -7.18 -12.83 1.85
C MET A 70 -6.35 -12.03 0.84
N ILE A 71 -6.75 -10.79 0.59
CA ILE A 71 -6.02 -9.82 -0.22
C ILE A 71 -5.31 -8.82 0.69
N ILE A 72 -4.00 -8.68 0.49
CA ILE A 72 -3.18 -7.68 1.18
C ILE A 72 -2.71 -6.64 0.16
N LYS A 73 -3.11 -5.39 0.39
CA LYS A 73 -2.80 -4.24 -0.46
C LYS A 73 -2.20 -3.10 0.36
N VAL A 74 -1.77 -2.05 -0.34
CA VAL A 74 -1.37 -0.76 0.21
C VAL A 74 -2.51 0.23 0.14
N LYS A 75 -3.13 0.40 -1.03
CA LYS A 75 -4.21 1.39 -1.23
C LYS A 75 -5.58 0.74 -1.30
N GLU A 76 -6.59 1.59 -1.19
CA GLU A 76 -7.97 1.22 -1.38
C GLU A 76 -8.19 0.63 -2.78
N PRO A 77 -9.04 -0.40 -2.92
CA PRO A 77 -9.29 -1.00 -4.22
C PRO A 77 -9.94 0.03 -5.15
N GLN A 78 -9.47 0.09 -6.39
CA GLN A 78 -10.11 0.92 -7.41
C GLN A 78 -11.39 0.25 -7.92
N VAL A 79 -12.23 0.98 -8.66
CA VAL A 79 -13.53 0.48 -9.16
C VAL A 79 -13.43 -0.88 -9.85
N THR A 80 -12.37 -1.11 -10.64
CA THR A 80 -12.13 -2.39 -11.33
C THR A 80 -11.73 -3.52 -10.38
N GLU A 81 -11.07 -3.24 -9.26
CA GLU A 81 -10.71 -4.24 -8.26
C GLU A 81 -11.91 -4.56 -7.35
N ILE A 82 -12.76 -3.58 -7.06
CA ILE A 82 -13.98 -3.78 -6.27
C ILE A 82 -14.89 -4.81 -6.94
N SER A 83 -15.00 -4.81 -8.27
CA SER A 83 -15.79 -5.80 -9.00
C SER A 83 -15.20 -7.21 -9.01
N MET A 84 -13.94 -7.37 -8.59
CA MET A 84 -13.26 -8.68 -8.45
C MET A 84 -13.40 -9.28 -7.04
N LEU A 85 -13.82 -8.47 -6.06
CA LEU A 85 -14.02 -8.92 -4.68
C LEU A 85 -15.18 -9.92 -4.60
N ARG A 86 -15.08 -10.82 -3.62
CA ARG A 86 -16.08 -11.86 -3.37
C ARG A 86 -16.59 -11.83 -1.92
N PRO A 87 -17.80 -12.38 -1.68
CA PRO A 87 -18.28 -12.65 -0.34
C PRO A 87 -17.25 -13.44 0.48
N ASP A 88 -17.14 -13.11 1.77
CA ASP A 88 -16.23 -13.74 2.75
C ASP A 88 -14.72 -13.61 2.46
N GLN A 89 -14.32 -12.91 1.40
CA GLN A 89 -12.92 -12.61 1.13
C GLN A 89 -12.42 -11.50 2.06
N ILE A 90 -11.27 -11.72 2.72
CA ILE A 90 -10.68 -10.70 3.60
C ILE A 90 -9.90 -9.70 2.74
N LEU A 91 -10.22 -8.42 2.85
CA LEU A 91 -9.45 -7.33 2.26
C LEU A 91 -8.77 -6.55 3.38
N PHE A 92 -7.43 -6.57 3.43
CA PHE A 92 -6.64 -5.87 4.43
C PHE A 92 -5.73 -4.84 3.76
N THR A 93 -6.08 -3.56 3.90
CA THR A 93 -5.42 -2.42 3.22
C THR A 93 -5.80 -1.09 3.86
N TYR A 94 -5.25 0.04 3.39
CA TYR A 94 -5.82 1.36 3.71
C TYR A 94 -7.14 1.55 2.94
N LEU A 95 -8.23 1.99 3.62
CA LEU A 95 -9.54 2.11 2.98
C LEU A 95 -10.08 3.55 2.92
N HIS A 96 -9.86 4.35 3.96
CA HIS A 96 -10.33 5.74 4.08
C HIS A 96 -11.84 5.93 3.81
N LEU A 97 -12.65 4.95 4.22
CA LEU A 97 -14.08 4.83 3.87
C LEU A 97 -14.92 6.09 4.12
N ALA A 98 -14.65 6.80 5.21
CA ALA A 98 -15.41 7.99 5.59
C ALA A 98 -15.39 9.12 4.54
N ALA A 99 -14.38 9.16 3.67
CA ALA A 99 -14.25 10.17 2.61
C ALA A 99 -14.82 9.71 1.26
N GLU A 100 -15.10 8.41 1.08
CA GLU A 100 -15.39 7.80 -0.22
C GLU A 100 -16.66 6.92 -0.15
N PRO A 101 -17.87 7.52 -0.30
CA PRO A 101 -19.14 6.79 -0.16
C PRO A 101 -19.34 5.73 -1.24
N ASP A 102 -18.94 6.00 -2.49
CA ASP A 102 -19.10 5.06 -3.60
C ASP A 102 -18.24 3.81 -3.42
N GLN A 103 -17.00 3.98 -2.96
CA GLN A 103 -16.13 2.87 -2.58
C GLN A 103 -16.74 2.07 -1.43
N THR A 104 -17.24 2.77 -0.39
CA THR A 104 -17.87 2.12 0.76
C THR A 104 -19.06 1.28 0.33
N GLN A 105 -19.92 1.80 -0.53
CA GLN A 105 -21.06 1.06 -1.07
C GLN A 105 -20.61 -0.15 -1.89
N GLY A 106 -19.60 0.01 -2.76
CA GLY A 106 -19.07 -1.10 -3.54
C GLY A 106 -18.49 -2.24 -2.68
N LEU A 107 -17.82 -1.91 -1.57
CA LEU A 107 -17.34 -2.92 -0.62
C LEU A 107 -18.49 -3.62 0.11
N VAL A 108 -19.52 -2.87 0.52
CA VAL A 108 -20.74 -3.45 1.12
C VAL A 108 -21.42 -4.41 0.14
N ASP A 109 -21.59 -3.99 -1.12
CA ASP A 109 -22.24 -4.79 -2.16
C ASP A 109 -21.45 -6.06 -2.52
N SER A 110 -20.12 -6.01 -2.43
CA SER A 110 -19.24 -7.18 -2.67
C SER A 110 -19.39 -8.28 -1.60
N GLY A 111 -19.84 -7.93 -0.40
CA GLY A 111 -19.89 -8.84 0.75
C GLY A 111 -18.52 -9.24 1.32
N CYS A 112 -17.44 -8.55 0.94
CA CYS A 112 -16.10 -8.82 1.47
C CYS A 112 -15.97 -8.40 2.94
N ILE A 113 -14.94 -8.91 3.62
CA ILE A 113 -14.56 -8.51 4.97
C ILE A 113 -13.45 -7.46 4.86
N GLY A 114 -13.81 -6.18 4.94
CA GLY A 114 -12.86 -5.07 4.90
C GLY A 114 -12.24 -4.77 6.27
N ILE A 115 -10.91 -4.89 6.38
CA ILE A 115 -10.14 -4.45 7.55
C ILE A 115 -9.26 -3.27 7.11
N ALA A 116 -9.48 -2.10 7.70
CA ALA A 116 -8.74 -0.89 7.33
C ALA A 116 -7.50 -0.70 8.20
N TYR A 117 -6.32 -0.55 7.60
CA TYR A 117 -5.08 -0.32 8.35
C TYR A 117 -5.17 0.87 9.30
N GLU A 118 -5.74 1.98 8.83
CA GLU A 118 -5.83 3.23 9.57
C GLU A 118 -6.82 3.23 10.74
N THR A 119 -7.58 2.15 10.92
CA THR A 119 -8.53 2.01 12.03
C THR A 119 -8.17 0.89 13.00
N VAL A 120 -7.12 0.10 12.71
CA VAL A 120 -6.57 -0.85 13.69
C VAL A 120 -5.95 -0.08 14.85
N THR A 121 -6.44 -0.33 16.06
CA THR A 121 -5.94 0.29 17.30
C THR A 121 -5.21 -0.72 18.18
N ASN A 122 -4.24 -0.24 18.95
CA ASN A 122 -3.67 -0.99 20.07
C ASN A 122 -4.45 -0.73 21.37
N ASP A 123 -4.10 -1.44 22.45
CA ASP A 123 -4.75 -1.33 23.77
C ASP A 123 -4.68 0.06 24.41
N ARG A 124 -3.85 0.96 23.86
CA ARG A 124 -3.70 2.36 24.31
C ARG A 124 -4.37 3.36 23.36
N GLY A 125 -5.12 2.90 22.36
CA GLY A 125 -5.79 3.73 21.37
C GLY A 125 -4.89 4.32 20.27
N GLY A 126 -3.61 3.90 20.20
CA GLY A 126 -2.72 4.30 19.11
C GLY A 126 -3.02 3.54 17.82
N LEU A 127 -2.63 4.11 16.68
CA LEU A 127 -2.82 3.54 15.33
C LEU A 127 -1.49 2.97 14.78
N PRO A 128 -1.09 1.74 15.16
CA PRO A 128 0.24 1.20 14.87
C PRO A 128 0.52 1.04 13.37
N LEU A 129 -0.51 0.82 12.55
CA LEU A 129 -0.34 0.64 11.11
C LEU A 129 -0.29 1.98 10.36
N LEU A 130 -0.88 3.04 10.92
CA LEU A 130 -0.83 4.40 10.39
C LEU A 130 0.46 5.14 10.77
N ALA A 131 0.95 4.92 11.99
CA ALA A 131 2.08 5.67 12.55
C ALA A 131 3.34 5.70 11.63
N PRO A 132 3.79 4.58 11.02
CA PRO A 132 4.94 4.61 10.12
C PRO A 132 4.75 5.54 8.92
N MET A 133 3.52 5.63 8.39
CA MET A 133 3.22 6.50 7.26
C MET A 133 3.16 7.97 7.69
N SER A 134 2.69 8.26 8.90
CA SER A 134 2.78 9.60 9.48
C SER A 134 4.23 10.07 9.66
N GLU A 135 5.14 9.18 10.08
CA GLU A 135 6.56 9.51 10.21
C GLU A 135 7.20 9.82 8.85
N VAL A 136 6.90 9.02 7.82
CA VAL A 136 7.38 9.28 6.45
C VAL A 136 6.85 10.62 5.95
N ALA A 137 5.55 10.88 6.07
CA ALA A 137 4.93 12.13 5.64
C ALA A 137 5.54 13.35 6.36
N GLY A 138 5.75 13.26 7.68
CA GLY A 138 6.37 14.31 8.47
C GLY A 138 7.79 14.64 8.00
N ARG A 139 8.63 13.62 7.77
CA ARG A 139 10.01 13.82 7.26
C ARG A 139 10.02 14.36 5.83
N MET A 140 9.16 13.83 4.96
CA MET A 140 9.03 14.30 3.57
C MET A 140 8.54 15.74 3.47
N SER A 141 7.69 16.20 4.40
CA SER A 141 7.15 17.58 4.36
C SER A 141 8.26 18.64 4.32
N ILE A 142 9.37 18.42 5.04
CA ILE A 142 10.50 19.35 5.05
C ILE A 142 11.27 19.28 3.73
N GLN A 143 11.49 18.09 3.17
CA GLN A 143 12.18 17.93 1.90
C GLN A 143 11.40 18.56 0.73
N VAL A 144 10.09 18.29 0.67
CA VAL A 144 9.20 18.86 -0.35
C VAL A 144 9.03 20.36 -0.14
N GLY A 145 8.90 20.82 1.11
CA GLY A 145 8.85 22.24 1.43
C GLY A 145 10.10 23.00 0.98
N ALA A 146 11.29 22.42 1.19
CA ALA A 146 12.55 22.98 0.70
C ALA A 146 12.57 23.11 -0.82
N LEU A 147 12.16 22.07 -1.54
CA LEU A 147 12.06 22.06 -3.00
C LEU A 147 11.09 23.16 -3.49
N CYS A 148 9.93 23.29 -2.86
CA CYS A 148 8.94 24.31 -3.21
C CYS A 148 9.41 25.74 -2.92
N LEU A 149 10.39 25.95 -2.05
CA LEU A 149 10.97 27.28 -1.79
C LEU A 149 11.95 27.72 -2.88
N GLU A 150 12.44 26.84 -3.75
CA GLU A 150 13.37 27.17 -4.82
C GLU A 150 12.74 28.08 -5.89
N LYS A 151 13.52 29.03 -6.44
CA LYS A 151 13.02 29.95 -7.48
C LYS A 151 12.57 29.22 -8.74
N GLU A 152 13.27 28.17 -9.17
CA GLU A 152 12.92 27.38 -10.35
C GLU A 152 11.60 26.61 -10.20
N LYS A 153 11.17 26.37 -8.96
CA LYS A 153 9.87 25.78 -8.63
C LYS A 153 8.77 26.82 -8.40
N GLY A 154 9.06 28.10 -8.60
CA GLY A 154 8.13 29.23 -8.36
C GLY A 154 8.12 29.76 -6.93
N GLY A 155 9.03 29.28 -6.08
CA GLY A 155 9.13 29.65 -4.68
C GLY A 155 9.78 31.00 -4.40
N MET A 156 9.96 31.30 -3.11
CA MET A 156 10.54 32.56 -2.64
C MET A 156 12.06 32.67 -2.86
N GLY A 157 12.74 31.58 -3.22
CA GLY A 157 14.19 31.52 -3.33
C GLY A 157 14.91 31.37 -1.99
N ILE A 158 14.30 30.64 -1.05
CA ILE A 158 14.80 30.52 0.32
C ILE A 158 15.54 29.19 0.48
N LEU A 159 16.79 29.27 0.95
CA LEU A 159 17.54 28.13 1.44
C LEU A 159 17.22 27.93 2.93
N LEU A 160 16.59 26.80 3.30
CA LEU A 160 16.18 26.55 4.69
C LEU A 160 17.33 26.62 5.70
N GLY A 161 18.53 26.18 5.32
CA GLY A 161 19.71 26.25 6.18
C GLY A 161 20.35 27.63 6.29
N GLY A 162 19.95 28.58 5.45
CA GLY A 162 20.62 29.87 5.29
C GLY A 162 22.11 29.73 4.89
N VAL A 163 22.82 30.86 4.92
CA VAL A 163 24.29 30.91 4.80
C VAL A 163 24.81 31.98 5.76
N PRO A 164 25.85 31.71 6.57
CA PRO A 164 26.46 32.72 7.42
C PRO A 164 26.87 33.97 6.63
N GLY A 165 26.45 35.15 7.08
CA GLY A 165 26.77 36.43 6.45
C GLY A 165 25.86 36.83 5.28
N VAL A 166 24.86 36.02 4.91
CA VAL A 166 23.85 36.38 3.90
C VAL A 166 22.54 36.79 4.61
N PRO A 167 22.02 38.00 4.38
CA PRO A 167 20.72 38.40 4.91
C PRO A 167 19.60 37.54 4.31
N VAL A 168 18.70 37.05 5.16
CA VAL A 168 17.44 36.38 4.77
C VAL A 168 16.31 37.38 4.59
#